data_AF-A0A523JPT5-F1
#
_entry.id   AF-A0A523JPT5-F1
#
_cell.length_a   1.000
_cell.length_b   1.000
_cell.length_c   1.000
_cell.angle_alpha   90.00
_cell.angle_beta   90.00
_cell.angle_gamma   90.00
#
_symmetry.space_group_name_H-M   'P 1'
#
loop_
_entity.id
_entity.type
_entity.pdbx_description
1 polymer ?
#
loop_
_entity_poly.entity_id
_entity_poly.type
_entity_poly.pdbx_seq_one_letter_code
_entity_poly.pdbx_strand_id
1 'polypeptide(L)'
;LAGYFDHIQVEGEFGLGKPERAVYLHVATSLGAAPERCLMVGDSFRSDVLGALDAGMHAAWIDVAGRGERLPATRSYATVATLVELAERLL
;
A
#
# COMPACT_ATOMS: atom_id res chain seq x y z
N LEU A 1 -17.77 7.41 -2.49
CA LEU A 1 -16.36 7.24 -2.07
C LEU A 1 -15.52 8.48 -2.37
N ALA A 2 -15.66 9.14 -3.53
CA ALA A 2 -14.82 10.28 -3.93
C ALA A 2 -14.60 11.37 -2.87
N GLY A 3 -15.60 11.72 -2.04
CA GLY A 3 -15.45 12.72 -0.98
C GLY A 3 -14.52 12.35 0.18
N TYR A 4 -13.93 11.16 0.18
CA TYR A 4 -12.98 10.68 1.20
C TYR A 4 -11.52 10.64 0.70
N PHE A 5 -11.26 11.00 -0.57
CA PHE A 5 -9.95 10.86 -1.19
C PHE A 5 -9.47 12.18 -1.78
N ASP A 6 -8.29 12.64 -1.34
CA ASP A 6 -7.64 13.86 -1.88
C ASP A 6 -7.03 13.64 -3.27
N HIS A 7 -6.68 12.39 -3.61
CA HIS A 7 -6.13 11.99 -4.90
C HIS A 7 -6.70 10.64 -5.33
N ILE A 8 -7.04 10.52 -6.62
CA ILE A 8 -7.44 9.26 -7.25
C ILE A 8 -6.47 9.01 -8.41
N GLN A 9 -5.71 7.92 -8.34
CA GLN A 9 -4.80 7.51 -9.40
C GLN A 9 -5.35 6.30 -10.14
N VAL A 10 -5.53 6.44 -11.45
CA VAL A 10 -5.89 5.33 -12.35
C VAL A 10 -4.67 4.96 -13.20
N GLU A 11 -4.35 3.67 -13.27
CA GLU A 11 -3.19 3.15 -14.02
C GLU A 11 -3.23 3.53 -15.51
N GLY A 12 -4.41 3.42 -16.14
CA GLY A 12 -4.58 3.76 -17.56
C GLY A 12 -4.28 5.22 -17.91
N GLU A 13 -4.33 6.13 -16.94
CA GLU A 13 -4.02 7.56 -17.13
C GLU A 13 -2.53 7.85 -16.93
N PHE A 14 -1.86 7.10 -16.04
CA PHE A 14 -0.44 7.26 -15.73
C PHE A 14 0.49 6.45 -16.66
N GLY A 15 -0.04 5.37 -17.25
CA GLY A 15 0.71 4.46 -18.13
C GLY A 15 1.58 3.44 -17.41
N LEU A 16 1.66 3.50 -16.08
CA LEU A 16 2.33 2.50 -15.23
C LEU A 16 1.42 2.10 -14.07
N GLY A 17 1.47 0.82 -13.71
CA GLY A 17 0.70 0.22 -12.63
C GLY A 17 1.55 -0.32 -11.51
N LYS A 18 0.90 -0.74 -10.43
CA LYS A 18 1.58 -1.51 -9.39
C LYS A 18 2.04 -2.86 -9.99
N PRO A 19 3.23 -3.39 -9.67
CA PRO A 19 4.14 -3.00 -8.58
C PRO A 19 5.21 -1.96 -8.97
N GLU A 20 5.10 -1.27 -10.11
CA GLU A 20 6.15 -0.36 -10.57
C GLU A 20 6.38 0.78 -9.58
N ARG A 21 7.61 0.92 -9.09
CA ARG A 21 7.98 1.93 -8.07
C ARG A 21 7.53 3.35 -8.43
N ALA A 22 7.51 3.68 -9.72
CA ALA A 22 7.10 5.00 -10.21
C ALA A 22 5.67 5.39 -9.81
N VAL A 23 4.72 4.45 -9.77
CA VAL A 23 3.31 4.77 -9.44
C VAL A 23 3.16 5.16 -7.96
N TYR A 24 3.88 4.47 -7.08
CA TYR A 24 3.89 4.75 -5.65
C TYR A 24 4.50 6.13 -5.34
N LEU A 25 5.66 6.42 -5.92
CA LEU A 25 6.32 7.71 -5.74
C LEU A 25 5.50 8.86 -6.34
N HIS A 26 4.83 8.63 -7.47
CA HIS A 26 3.94 9.62 -8.06
C HIS A 26 2.76 9.94 -7.13
N VAL A 27 2.07 8.92 -6.61
CA VAL A 27 0.97 9.12 -5.65
C VAL A 27 1.43 9.83 -4.38
N ALA A 28 2.57 9.44 -3.80
CA ALA A 28 3.14 10.12 -2.64
C ALA A 28 3.42 11.60 -2.93
N THR A 29 4.01 11.90 -4.10
CA THR A 29 4.28 13.26 -4.55
C THR A 29 3.00 14.08 -4.73
N SER A 30 1.98 13.50 -5.38
CA SER A 30 0.67 14.16 -5.59
C SER A 30 -0.03 14.49 -4.27
N LEU A 31 0.21 13.70 -3.22
CA LEU A 31 -0.30 13.92 -1.86
C LEU A 31 0.64 14.78 -1.00
N GLY A 32 1.79 15.22 -1.52
CA GLY A 32 2.78 16.00 -0.77
C GLY A 32 3.43 15.24 0.40
N ALA A 33 3.45 13.91 0.34
CA ALA A 33 3.97 13.04 1.39
C ALA A 33 5.31 12.40 1.02
N ALA A 34 6.19 12.21 2.01
CA ALA A 34 7.36 11.35 1.85
C ALA A 34 6.95 9.87 1.83
N PRO A 35 7.57 8.99 1.01
CA PRO A 35 7.21 7.58 0.93
C PRO A 35 7.21 6.88 2.30
N GLU A 36 8.17 7.20 3.18
CA GLU A 36 8.30 6.62 4.52
C GLU A 36 7.19 7.07 5.48
N ARG A 37 6.33 8.01 5.06
CA ARG A 37 5.14 8.47 5.77
C ARG A 37 3.85 7.93 5.15
N CYS A 38 3.95 7.08 4.11
CA CYS A 38 2.81 6.47 3.44
C CYS A 38 2.63 5.02 3.89
N LEU A 39 1.37 4.61 4.05
CA LEU A 39 0.96 3.22 4.23
C LEU A 39 0.14 2.78 3.03
N MET A 40 0.64 1.81 2.26
CA MET A 40 -0.13 1.13 1.24
C MET A 40 -1.00 0.04 1.88
N VAL A 41 -2.29 0.04 1.56
CA VAL A 41 -3.25 -0.95 2.05
C VAL A 41 -3.87 -1.64 0.84
N GLY A 42 -3.81 -2.97 0.80
CA GLY A 42 -4.36 -3.75 -0.30
C GLY A 42 -4.33 -5.26 -0.05
N ASP A 43 -4.92 -6.03 -0.95
CA ASP A 43 -5.12 -7.47 -0.85
C ASP A 43 -4.14 -8.28 -1.71
N SER A 44 -3.39 -7.64 -2.62
CA SER A 44 -2.39 -8.29 -3.44
C SER A 44 -1.00 -8.17 -2.82
N PHE A 45 -0.44 -9.30 -2.39
CA PHE A 45 0.89 -9.32 -1.80
C PHE A 45 1.97 -8.79 -2.75
N ARG A 46 1.93 -9.20 -4.02
CA ARG A 46 2.93 -8.77 -5.00
C ARG A 46 2.81 -7.29 -5.34
N SER A 47 1.60 -6.80 -5.64
CA SER A 47 1.46 -5.41 -6.04
C SER A 47 1.54 -4.49 -4.82
N ASP A 48 0.70 -4.70 -3.81
CA ASP A 48 0.43 -3.72 -2.74
C ASP A 48 1.44 -3.80 -1.60
N VAL A 49 1.96 -5.00 -1.29
CA VAL A 49 2.95 -5.15 -0.21
C VAL A 49 4.36 -4.98 -0.77
N LEU A 50 4.79 -5.85 -1.69
CA LEU A 50 6.16 -5.80 -2.20
C LEU A 50 6.44 -4.48 -2.94
N GLY A 51 5.54 -4.04 -3.82
CA GLY A 51 5.70 -2.80 -4.56
C GLY A 51 5.80 -1.57 -3.65
N ALA A 52 5.00 -1.51 -2.57
CA ALA A 52 5.07 -0.43 -1.61
C ALA A 52 6.39 -0.44 -0.82
N LEU A 53 6.81 -1.61 -0.33
CA LEU A 53 8.08 -1.76 0.38
C LEU A 53 9.29 -1.38 -0.51
N ASP A 54 9.27 -1.75 -1.79
CA ASP A 54 10.31 -1.39 -2.76
C ASP A 54 10.32 0.11 -3.11
N ALA A 55 9.17 0.78 -2.95
CA ALA A 55 9.05 2.22 -3.05
C ALA A 55 9.43 2.98 -1.76
N GLY A 56 9.77 2.28 -0.68
CA GLY A 56 10.12 2.88 0.62
C GLY A 56 8.91 3.22 1.50
N MET A 57 7.73 2.69 1.17
CA MET A 57 6.50 2.87 1.95
C MET A 57 6.31 1.77 2.99
N HIS A 58 5.45 2.03 3.96
CA HIS A 58 4.87 0.96 4.79
C HIS A 58 3.78 0.21 4.02
N ALA A 59 3.51 -1.03 4.43
CA ALA A 59 2.46 -1.86 3.84
C ALA A 59 1.59 -2.56 4.90
N ALA A 60 0.28 -2.62 4.64
CA ALA A 60 -0.68 -3.45 5.36
C ALA A 60 -1.40 -4.35 4.36
N TRP A 61 -1.27 -5.67 4.55
CA TRP A 61 -1.90 -6.68 3.73
C TRP A 61 -3.25 -7.09 4.32
N ILE A 62 -4.29 -7.00 3.49
CA ILE A 62 -5.61 -7.58 3.77
C ILE A 62 -5.58 -9.04 3.33
N ASP A 63 -5.25 -9.93 4.26
CA ASP A 63 -5.12 -11.37 4.03
C ASP A 63 -6.31 -12.13 4.61
N VAL A 64 -7.46 -12.04 3.92
CA VAL A 64 -8.71 -12.70 4.35
C VAL A 64 -8.56 -14.22 4.49
N ALA A 65 -7.68 -14.82 3.67
CA ALA A 65 -7.44 -16.26 3.66
C ALA A 65 -6.39 -16.72 4.67
N GLY A 66 -5.72 -15.79 5.37
CA GLY A 66 -4.66 -16.10 6.33
C GLY A 66 -3.50 -16.88 5.71
N ARG A 67 -3.15 -16.59 4.45
CA ARG A 67 -2.04 -17.25 3.74
C ARG A 67 -0.72 -17.06 4.46
N GLY A 68 -0.44 -15.84 4.95
CA GLY A 68 0.81 -15.49 5.62
C GLY A 68 2.04 -15.65 4.73
N GLU A 69 2.65 -14.53 4.34
CA GLU A 69 3.85 -14.54 3.52
C GLU A 69 5.08 -14.22 4.37
N ARG A 70 6.24 -14.79 4.01
CA ARG A 70 7.48 -14.60 4.75
C ARG A 70 8.43 -13.72 3.96
N LEU A 71 8.88 -12.63 4.58
CA LEU A 71 9.93 -11.76 4.08
C LEU A 71 11.23 -11.93 4.90
N PRO A 72 12.38 -11.52 4.34
CA PRO A 72 13.59 -11.35 5.13
C PRO A 72 13.36 -10.42 6.32
N ALA A 73 14.07 -10.63 7.43
CA ALA A 73 13.88 -9.89 8.69
C ALA A 73 14.06 -8.37 8.58
N THR A 74 14.68 -7.88 7.51
CA THR A 74 14.86 -6.46 7.21
C THR A 74 13.62 -5.79 6.63
N ARG A 75 12.56 -6.55 6.36
CA ARG A 75 11.30 -6.07 5.77
C ARG A 75 10.13 -6.55 6.62
N SER A 76 9.20 -5.65 6.90
CA SER A 76 8.01 -5.94 7.70
C SER A 76 6.80 -5.27 7.10
N TYR A 77 5.65 -5.92 7.23
CA TYR A 77 4.35 -5.39 6.84
C TYR A 77 3.31 -5.83 7.88
N ALA A 78 2.23 -5.07 8.02
CA ALA A 78 1.11 -5.47 8.87
C ALA A 78 0.21 -6.46 8.13
N THR A 79 -0.38 -7.42 8.82
CA THR A 79 -1.45 -8.27 8.26
C THR A 79 -2.73 -8.06 9.07
N VAL A 80 -3.84 -7.93 8.36
CA VAL A 80 -5.21 -7.81 8.88
C VAL A 80 -6.15 -8.63 8.02
N ALA A 81 -7.28 -9.07 8.56
CA ALA A 81 -8.34 -9.71 7.79
C ALA A 81 -9.33 -8.70 7.20
N THR A 82 -9.44 -7.49 7.79
CA THR A 82 -10.40 -6.47 7.36
C THR A 82 -9.85 -5.04 7.48
N LEU A 83 -10.48 -4.09 6.77
CA LEU A 83 -10.20 -2.66 6.93
C LEU A 83 -10.60 -2.12 8.32
N VAL A 84 -11.61 -2.71 8.96
CA VAL A 84 -12.05 -2.32 10.31
C VAL A 84 -10.97 -2.65 11.33
N GLU A 85 -10.44 -3.86 11.27
CA GLU A 85 -9.31 -4.28 12.12
C GLU A 85 -8.08 -3.38 11.92
N LEU A 86 -7.81 -2.96 10.68
CA LEU A 86 -6.74 -2.00 10.42
C LEU A 86 -7.00 -0.66 11.08
N ALA A 87 -8.23 -0.14 10.98
CA ALA A 87 -8.60 1.13 11.60
C ALA A 87 -8.45 1.08 13.13
N GLU A 88 -8.87 -0.02 13.76
CA GLU A 88 -8.72 -0.24 15.21
C GLU A 88 -7.25 -0.28 15.67
N ARG A 89 -6.32 -0.67 14.81
CA ARG A 89 -4.88 -0.72 15.12
C ARG A 89 -4.17 0.63 14.94
N LEU A 90 -4.77 1.57 14.22
CA LEU A 90 -4.18 2.87 13.90
C LEU A 90 -4.71 4.02 14.77
N LEU A 91 -5.83 3.80 15.46
CA LEU A 91 -6.45 4.72 16.42
C LEU A 91 -5.95 4.46 17.84
#